data_AF-A0A952WSN2-F1
#
_entry.id   AF-A0A952WSN2-F1
#
_cell.length_a   1.000
_cell.length_b   1.000
_cell.length_c   1.000
_cell.angle_alpha   90.00
_cell.angle_beta   90.00
_cell.angle_gamma   90.00
#
_symmetry.space_group_name_H-M   'P 1'
#
loop_
_entity.id
_entity.type
_entity.pdbx_description
1 polymer ?
#
loop_
_entity_poly.entity_id
_entity_poly.type
_entity_poly.pdbx_seq_one_letter_code
_entity_poly.pdbx_strand_id
1 'polypeptide(L)'
;MSKARAGFFGWHGIGWHRSWWHRSPERCALVCPVRRSPSGRAASLAIGAHRFQPLLTLLVLCVLLAAAGRASAQTIIYVNAAAAPGGNGQSWGTAYQDLQSAISEARAIPQAGRNVHIWVAQGTYYPTERYNPPDPRSVTFEAPVGVSFYGGFSGLETSIDQRNFNVFRTTLSGDVDQNDGPNFTNMEENAYFVFRILNLHGAGQCRIDGFTLTGANNVGSGGYSGAVCIAGGVVNLSNLTIWRNDLVAGALYSSEINPTWDWNQQVTANVDRAMIVGNRSGTGVGFYSNRGTWTVYNSAVIHNEVLGSTQYTSIAVFSRGTMYLRGCTIAANVAPNTNNGVAGIFTPESAFIILNISDTVIWNNVNSSGNGPAAQASDGGLDNCRQGSTSFGVDPLFVGLVGVDGVAGTLDDSVAIGALSPLIDQGQVGNYVFAGSSPDWLLDINGLLRIVDGNGDGTAIPDIGASEYGSFPTTFAGRLYVQQGVVGGTGASWASPLGELRHALAVSAINNVAEIWVAAGTYTPSPPLFSGGSRTASFHLRNNLA
;
A
#
# COMPACT_ATOMS: atom_id res chain seq x y z
N MET A 1 76.65 5.44 14.85
CA MET A 1 76.51 3.96 14.90
C MET A 1 75.53 3.59 13.78
N SER A 2 75.89 2.99 12.63
CA SER A 2 76.46 1.64 12.37
C SER A 2 75.50 0.52 12.81
N LYS A 3 75.00 -0.44 12.00
CA LYS A 3 75.25 -1.02 10.65
C LYS A 3 73.87 -1.49 10.08
N ALA A 4 73.50 -1.59 8.79
CA ALA A 4 74.13 -1.92 7.49
C ALA A 4 73.93 -3.39 7.00
N ARG A 5 73.16 -3.56 5.89
CA ARG A 5 73.09 -4.61 4.81
C ARG A 5 71.62 -4.81 4.36
N ALA A 6 71.14 -4.64 3.12
CA ALA A 6 71.61 -4.91 1.73
C ALA A 6 71.66 -6.42 1.39
N GLY A 7 71.13 -6.96 0.27
CA GLY A 7 70.35 -6.45 -0.90
C GLY A 7 69.63 -7.63 -1.61
N PHE A 8 69.21 -7.65 -2.88
CA PHE A 8 69.21 -6.69 -4.02
C PHE A 8 68.30 -7.22 -5.19
N PHE A 9 68.24 -6.49 -6.33
CA PHE A 9 67.66 -6.80 -7.67
C PHE A 9 66.12 -6.70 -7.86
N GLY A 10 65.60 -6.02 -8.90
CA GLY A 10 66.22 -5.13 -9.89
C GLY A 10 65.25 -4.73 -11.01
N TRP A 11 64.96 -3.44 -11.19
CA TRP A 11 64.14 -2.90 -12.29
C TRP A 11 64.90 -1.77 -13.02
N HIS A 12 65.04 -1.91 -14.34
CA HIS A 12 65.38 -0.85 -15.30
C HIS A 12 64.31 -0.92 -16.41
N GLY A 13 63.83 0.17 -17.03
CA GLY A 13 64.07 1.59 -16.78
C GLY A 13 64.06 2.42 -18.08
N ILE A 14 63.14 3.40 -18.17
CA ILE A 14 63.20 4.60 -19.05
C ILE A 14 62.99 4.35 -20.58
N GLY A 15 62.23 5.15 -21.34
CA GLY A 15 61.31 6.25 -21.00
C GLY A 15 61.01 7.21 -22.19
N TRP A 16 60.14 8.19 -21.92
CA TRP A 16 59.97 9.50 -22.59
C TRP A 16 59.29 9.67 -23.98
N HIS A 17 58.08 10.25 -23.92
CA HIS A 17 57.56 11.43 -24.66
C HIS A 17 57.85 11.63 -26.18
N ARG A 18 56.78 11.97 -26.92
CA ARG A 18 56.74 13.19 -27.78
C ARG A 18 55.33 13.62 -28.18
N SER A 19 55.21 14.88 -28.59
CA SER A 19 53.98 15.62 -28.87
C SER A 19 53.95 16.20 -30.29
N TRP A 20 52.77 16.13 -30.92
CA TRP A 20 52.12 17.09 -31.86
C TRP A 20 52.87 17.86 -32.98
N TRP A 21 52.10 18.03 -34.08
CA TRP A 21 52.13 19.04 -35.17
C TRP A 21 53.10 18.90 -36.38
N HIS A 22 52.45 18.72 -37.55
CA HIS A 22 52.43 19.63 -38.74
C HIS A 22 52.96 19.17 -40.12
N ARG A 23 52.02 19.28 -41.08
CA ARG A 23 52.11 19.59 -42.54
C ARG A 23 52.19 18.45 -43.57
N SER A 24 51.44 18.72 -44.65
CA SER A 24 51.04 17.91 -45.82
C SER A 24 51.88 18.27 -47.08
N PRO A 25 51.68 17.60 -48.24
CA PRO A 25 50.68 18.12 -49.20
C PRO A 25 49.97 17.09 -50.12
N GLU A 26 48.93 17.59 -50.83
CA GLU A 26 48.40 17.16 -52.14
C GLU A 26 47.76 15.76 -52.38
N ARG A 27 46.49 15.75 -52.81
CA ARG A 27 45.99 15.55 -54.21
C ARG A 27 44.47 15.33 -54.16
N CYS A 28 43.64 16.32 -54.53
CA CYS A 28 43.23 16.72 -55.89
C CYS A 28 42.02 15.94 -56.45
N ALA A 29 41.12 16.67 -57.13
CA ALA A 29 39.76 16.26 -57.44
C ALA A 29 39.56 15.77 -58.89
N LEU A 30 38.36 15.24 -59.16
CA LEU A 30 37.56 15.34 -60.40
C LEU A 30 38.20 15.04 -61.79
N VAL A 31 37.49 14.22 -62.59
CA VAL A 31 37.08 14.42 -64.01
C VAL A 31 37.05 13.09 -64.83
N CYS A 32 36.01 12.93 -65.65
CA CYS A 32 35.78 11.84 -66.63
C CYS A 32 36.82 11.78 -67.77
N PRO A 33 36.89 10.70 -68.58
CA PRO A 33 36.01 10.52 -69.77
C PRO A 33 35.34 9.12 -69.84
N VAL A 34 34.13 8.90 -70.39
CA VAL A 34 33.75 8.83 -71.83
C VAL A 34 34.60 7.75 -72.56
N ARG A 35 34.07 6.64 -73.12
CA ARG A 35 33.03 6.55 -74.18
C ARG A 35 32.53 5.09 -74.45
N ARG A 36 31.28 4.97 -74.94
CA ARG A 36 30.70 3.90 -75.82
C ARG A 36 30.47 2.48 -75.28
N SER A 37 29.18 2.16 -75.14
CA SER A 37 28.55 0.87 -75.50
C SER A 37 28.23 0.86 -77.04
N PRO A 38 27.46 -0.09 -77.62
CA PRO A 38 26.96 -1.37 -77.09
C PRO A 38 27.15 -2.57 -78.05
N SER A 39 26.91 -3.78 -77.55
CA SER A 39 26.31 -4.86 -78.36
C SER A 39 25.30 -5.63 -77.50
N GLY A 40 24.03 -5.60 -77.90
CA GLY A 40 22.97 -6.38 -77.26
C GLY A 40 22.75 -7.69 -78.00
N ARG A 41 22.18 -8.68 -77.31
CA ARG A 41 21.29 -9.69 -77.90
C ARG A 41 20.28 -10.16 -76.86
N ALA A 42 19.11 -10.53 -77.34
CA ALA A 42 17.89 -10.61 -76.54
C ALA A 42 17.56 -12.01 -76.04
N ALA A 43 16.71 -12.03 -75.00
CA ALA A 43 15.72 -13.05 -74.65
C ALA A 43 16.16 -14.53 -74.55
N SER A 44 15.94 -15.10 -73.37
CA SER A 44 15.53 -16.49 -73.26
C SER A 44 14.38 -16.62 -72.25
N LEU A 45 13.62 -17.70 -72.42
CA LEU A 45 12.32 -17.93 -71.82
C LEU A 45 12.41 -18.69 -70.49
N ALA A 46 11.28 -18.73 -69.77
CA ALA A 46 10.76 -19.89 -69.03
C ALA A 46 10.88 -19.99 -67.49
N ILE A 47 9.71 -20.24 -66.90
CA ILE A 47 9.39 -21.04 -65.69
C ILE A 47 9.62 -20.37 -64.32
N GLY A 48 8.55 -20.35 -63.52
CA GLY A 48 8.48 -19.64 -62.24
C GLY A 48 8.58 -20.54 -61.00
N ALA A 49 8.92 -19.92 -59.87
CA ALA A 49 9.08 -20.56 -58.57
C ALA A 49 8.39 -19.75 -57.45
N HIS A 50 7.06 -19.70 -57.46
CA HIS A 50 6.24 -19.01 -56.43
C HIS A 50 5.18 -19.96 -55.83
N ARG A 51 5.59 -21.04 -55.14
CA ARG A 51 4.66 -21.95 -54.43
C ARG A 51 5.13 -22.48 -53.06
N PHE A 52 6.03 -21.78 -52.34
CA PHE A 52 6.48 -22.20 -51.00
C PHE A 52 6.39 -21.16 -49.87
N GLN A 53 5.97 -19.91 -50.14
CA GLN A 53 5.88 -18.87 -49.10
C GLN A 53 4.64 -18.87 -48.17
N PRO A 54 3.44 -19.40 -48.52
CA PRO A 54 2.26 -19.24 -47.65
C PRO A 54 2.23 -20.17 -46.44
N LEU A 55 2.90 -21.34 -46.48
CA LEU A 55 2.92 -22.28 -45.36
C LEU A 55 3.88 -21.86 -44.24
N LEU A 56 5.06 -21.31 -44.59
CA LEU A 56 6.04 -20.88 -43.59
C LEU A 56 5.55 -19.65 -42.82
N THR A 57 4.87 -18.72 -43.50
CA THR A 57 4.24 -17.55 -42.88
C THR A 57 3.07 -17.94 -41.98
N LEU A 58 2.24 -18.91 -42.38
CA LEU A 58 1.16 -19.44 -41.54
C LEU A 58 1.71 -20.15 -40.28
N LEU A 59 2.78 -20.94 -40.42
CA LEU A 59 3.39 -21.63 -39.27
C LEU A 59 4.02 -20.65 -38.27
N VAL A 60 4.72 -19.63 -38.77
CA VAL A 60 5.28 -18.55 -37.93
C VAL A 60 4.17 -17.73 -37.27
N LEU A 61 3.06 -17.45 -37.97
CA LEU A 61 1.91 -16.77 -37.37
C LEU A 61 1.26 -17.62 -36.26
N CYS A 62 1.12 -18.94 -36.44
CA CYS A 62 0.62 -19.84 -35.41
C CYS A 62 1.57 -19.96 -34.20
N VAL A 63 2.88 -19.95 -34.41
CA VAL A 63 3.87 -19.93 -33.31
C VAL A 63 3.88 -18.59 -32.58
N LEU A 64 3.70 -17.47 -33.29
CA LEU A 64 3.56 -16.13 -32.68
C LEU A 64 2.22 -15.95 -31.95
N LEU A 65 1.14 -16.59 -32.42
CA LEU A 65 -0.15 -16.67 -31.71
C LEU A 65 -0.08 -17.60 -30.49
N ALA A 66 0.72 -18.67 -30.53
CA ALA A 66 1.02 -19.51 -29.36
C ALA A 66 1.96 -18.82 -28.35
N ALA A 67 2.73 -17.83 -28.80
CA ALA A 67 3.57 -16.96 -27.98
C ALA A 67 2.88 -15.64 -27.57
N ALA A 68 1.63 -15.41 -27.99
CA ALA A 68 0.79 -14.41 -27.36
C ALA A 68 0.57 -14.88 -25.91
N GLY A 69 1.20 -14.18 -24.97
CA GLY A 69 1.26 -14.60 -23.58
C GLY A 69 -0.15 -14.88 -23.06
N ARG A 70 -0.31 -16.03 -22.36
CA ARG A 70 -1.54 -16.32 -21.63
C ARG A 70 -1.77 -15.17 -20.66
N ALA A 71 -2.70 -14.27 -20.99
CA ALA A 71 -3.28 -13.38 -20.01
C ALA A 71 -3.93 -14.28 -18.96
N SER A 72 -3.29 -14.37 -17.78
CA SER A 72 -3.79 -15.18 -16.68
C SER A 72 -5.13 -14.56 -16.26
N ALA A 73 -6.23 -15.22 -16.62
CA ALA A 73 -7.55 -14.77 -16.22
C ALA A 73 -7.60 -14.76 -14.68
N GLN A 74 -7.93 -13.61 -14.11
CA GLN A 74 -8.04 -13.43 -12.67
C GLN A 74 -9.01 -14.49 -12.12
N THR A 75 -8.51 -15.37 -11.26
CA THR A 75 -9.35 -16.39 -10.64
C THR A 75 -10.01 -15.77 -9.42
N ILE A 76 -11.33 -15.88 -9.30
CA ILE A 76 -12.08 -15.38 -8.14
C ILE A 76 -12.57 -16.60 -7.34
N ILE A 77 -12.33 -16.58 -6.03
CA ILE A 77 -12.84 -17.58 -5.07
C ILE A 77 -13.75 -16.85 -4.09
N TYR A 78 -14.99 -17.32 -3.95
CA TYR A 78 -16.02 -16.69 -3.14
C TYR A 78 -16.15 -17.37 -1.77
N VAL A 79 -16.26 -16.56 -0.71
CA VAL A 79 -16.39 -16.99 0.69
C VAL A 79 -17.57 -16.26 1.32
N ASN A 80 -18.49 -17.00 1.95
CA ASN A 80 -19.64 -16.44 2.65
C ASN A 80 -20.02 -17.35 3.82
N ALA A 81 -19.87 -16.86 5.06
CA ALA A 81 -20.23 -17.60 6.28
C ALA A 81 -21.71 -18.03 6.33
N ALA A 82 -22.60 -17.35 5.60
CA ALA A 82 -24.01 -17.69 5.49
C ALA A 82 -24.35 -18.62 4.30
N ALA A 83 -23.36 -19.07 3.51
CA ALA A 83 -23.57 -20.04 2.44
C ALA A 83 -23.98 -21.42 2.98
N ALA A 84 -24.53 -22.26 2.10
CA ALA A 84 -24.82 -23.66 2.43
C ALA A 84 -23.52 -24.50 2.52
N PRO A 85 -23.48 -25.56 3.36
CA PRO A 85 -22.33 -26.46 3.43
C PRO A 85 -22.04 -27.14 2.09
N GLY A 86 -20.75 -27.39 1.80
CA GLY A 86 -20.31 -28.09 0.59
C GLY A 86 -20.17 -27.22 -0.66
N GLY A 87 -20.13 -25.89 -0.52
CA GLY A 87 -19.72 -24.99 -1.59
C GLY A 87 -18.29 -25.26 -2.10
N ASN A 88 -18.01 -24.80 -3.33
CA ASN A 88 -16.74 -24.98 -4.04
C ASN A 88 -16.01 -23.65 -4.37
N GLY A 89 -16.53 -22.54 -3.85
CA GLY A 89 -15.95 -21.20 -4.03
C GLY A 89 -16.06 -20.60 -5.43
N GLN A 90 -16.79 -21.20 -6.39
CA GLN A 90 -16.84 -20.71 -7.78
C GLN A 90 -17.82 -19.56 -8.04
N SER A 91 -18.77 -19.33 -7.13
CA SER A 91 -19.76 -18.25 -7.20
C SER A 91 -20.29 -17.94 -5.80
N TRP A 92 -21.02 -16.83 -5.61
CA TRP A 92 -21.72 -16.58 -4.35
C TRP A 92 -22.70 -17.69 -3.95
N GLY A 93 -23.41 -18.28 -4.92
CA GLY A 93 -24.34 -19.39 -4.69
C GLY A 93 -23.65 -20.73 -4.36
N THR A 94 -22.34 -20.82 -4.54
CA THR A 94 -21.52 -21.99 -4.20
C THR A 94 -20.30 -21.62 -3.36
N ALA A 95 -20.36 -20.50 -2.62
CA ALA A 95 -19.23 -19.98 -1.85
C ALA A 95 -18.78 -20.95 -0.74
N TYR A 96 -17.49 -20.89 -0.37
CA TYR A 96 -17.00 -21.58 0.83
C TYR A 96 -17.58 -20.91 2.08
N GLN A 97 -17.95 -21.70 3.09
CA GLN A 97 -18.43 -21.17 4.37
C GLN A 97 -17.31 -20.53 5.17
N ASP A 98 -16.10 -21.11 5.14
CA ASP A 98 -14.94 -20.65 5.86
C ASP A 98 -13.85 -20.10 4.92
N LEU A 99 -13.05 -19.16 5.42
CA LEU A 99 -11.96 -18.54 4.66
C LEU A 99 -10.76 -19.50 4.46
N GLN A 100 -10.58 -20.49 5.34
CA GLN A 100 -9.45 -21.42 5.28
C GLN A 100 -9.56 -22.39 4.09
N SER A 101 -10.76 -22.81 3.71
CA SER A 101 -11.04 -23.60 2.50
C SER A 101 -10.63 -22.82 1.24
N ALA A 102 -10.97 -21.52 1.16
CA ALA A 102 -10.57 -20.68 0.04
C ALA A 102 -9.06 -20.40 -0.01
N ILE A 103 -8.40 -20.23 1.14
CA ILE A 103 -6.94 -20.12 1.23
C ILE A 103 -6.27 -21.41 0.74
N SER A 104 -6.80 -22.58 1.14
CA SER A 104 -6.31 -23.89 0.72
C SER A 104 -6.42 -24.08 -0.81
N GLU A 105 -7.56 -23.73 -1.40
CA GLU A 105 -7.78 -23.76 -2.85
C GLU A 105 -6.82 -22.80 -3.59
N ALA A 106 -6.70 -21.55 -3.12
CA ALA A 106 -5.77 -20.57 -3.68
C ALA A 106 -4.30 -21.01 -3.59
N ARG A 107 -3.93 -21.75 -2.53
CA ARG A 107 -2.59 -22.31 -2.32
C ARG A 107 -2.29 -23.45 -3.30
N ALA A 108 -3.30 -24.22 -3.73
CA ALA A 108 -3.16 -25.31 -4.69
C ALA A 108 -2.95 -24.85 -6.15
N ILE A 109 -3.46 -23.68 -6.53
CA ILE A 109 -3.23 -23.08 -7.86
C ILE A 109 -1.73 -22.80 -8.06
N PRO A 110 -1.07 -23.17 -9.17
CA PRO A 110 0.37 -22.94 -9.36
C PRO A 110 0.82 -21.48 -9.14
N GLN A 111 1.94 -21.28 -8.42
CA GLN A 111 2.44 -19.93 -8.06
C GLN A 111 2.90 -19.11 -9.28
N ALA A 112 3.39 -19.76 -10.34
CA ALA A 112 3.90 -19.08 -11.53
C ALA A 112 2.76 -18.37 -12.30
N GLY A 113 2.72 -17.04 -12.22
CA GLY A 113 1.65 -16.24 -12.83
C GLY A 113 0.32 -16.28 -12.08
N ARG A 114 0.34 -16.66 -10.79
CA ARG A 114 -0.84 -16.67 -9.92
C ARG A 114 -1.41 -15.25 -9.79
N ASN A 115 -2.70 -15.11 -10.11
CA ASN A 115 -3.51 -13.91 -9.89
C ASN A 115 -4.87 -14.36 -9.37
N VAL A 116 -4.96 -14.57 -8.05
CA VAL A 116 -6.16 -15.10 -7.38
C VAL A 116 -6.71 -14.04 -6.43
N HIS A 117 -8.00 -13.77 -6.56
CA HIS A 117 -8.76 -12.88 -5.70
C HIS A 117 -9.71 -13.71 -4.83
N ILE A 118 -9.62 -13.59 -3.51
CA ILE A 118 -10.59 -14.17 -2.58
C ILE A 118 -11.57 -13.06 -2.18
N TRP A 119 -12.84 -13.24 -2.53
CA TRP A 119 -13.93 -12.31 -2.23
C TRP A 119 -14.70 -12.84 -1.02
N VAL A 120 -14.75 -12.06 0.05
CA VAL A 120 -15.28 -12.48 1.35
C VAL A 120 -16.49 -11.63 1.71
N ALA A 121 -17.64 -12.26 1.88
CA ALA A 121 -18.86 -11.60 2.31
C ALA A 121 -18.74 -11.09 3.76
N GLN A 122 -19.68 -10.23 4.15
CA GLN A 122 -19.87 -9.82 5.53
C GLN A 122 -19.99 -11.01 6.49
N GLY A 123 -19.56 -10.81 7.73
CA GLY A 123 -19.53 -11.83 8.77
C GLY A 123 -18.18 -11.93 9.48
N THR A 124 -18.11 -12.82 10.47
CA THR A 124 -16.89 -13.06 11.25
C THR A 124 -16.31 -14.42 10.89
N TYR A 125 -15.00 -14.45 10.60
CA TYR A 125 -14.27 -15.63 10.16
C TYR A 125 -13.13 -15.92 11.14
N TYR A 126 -13.00 -17.20 11.49
CA TYR A 126 -12.04 -17.70 12.46
C TYR A 126 -11.06 -18.65 11.76
N PRO A 127 -9.74 -18.59 12.04
CA PRO A 127 -8.76 -19.45 11.42
C PRO A 127 -8.82 -20.87 12.00
N THR A 128 -8.56 -21.87 11.16
CA THR A 128 -8.61 -23.29 11.55
C THR A 128 -7.31 -24.05 11.25
N GLU A 129 -6.44 -23.53 10.38
CA GLU A 129 -5.13 -24.13 10.09
C GLU A 129 -4.06 -23.65 11.08
N ARG A 130 -3.34 -24.60 11.68
CA ARG A 130 -2.25 -24.35 12.63
C ARG A 130 -0.89 -24.37 11.93
N TYR A 131 -0.09 -23.31 12.09
CA TYR A 131 1.31 -23.34 11.60
C TYR A 131 2.23 -24.16 12.52
N ASN A 132 1.83 -24.42 13.77
CA ASN A 132 2.54 -25.27 14.72
C ASN A 132 1.57 -26.29 15.33
N PRO A 133 1.33 -27.46 14.70
CA PRO A 133 0.22 -28.36 15.04
C PRO A 133 0.02 -28.71 16.54
N PRO A 134 1.08 -28.89 17.37
CA PRO A 134 0.93 -29.12 18.81
C PRO A 134 0.38 -27.93 19.60
N ASP A 135 0.51 -26.71 19.09
CA ASP A 135 0.11 -25.47 19.77
C ASP A 135 -1.26 -25.00 19.24
N PRO A 136 -2.32 -25.01 20.08
CA PRO A 136 -3.65 -24.58 19.65
C PRO A 136 -3.73 -23.10 19.25
N ARG A 137 -2.90 -22.22 19.83
CA ARG A 137 -2.87 -20.78 19.56
C ARG A 137 -2.16 -20.42 18.25
N SER A 138 -1.58 -21.42 17.57
CA SER A 138 -0.93 -21.25 16.26
C SER A 138 -1.90 -21.28 15.07
N VAL A 139 -3.21 -21.29 15.31
CA VAL A 139 -4.23 -21.03 14.27
C VAL A 139 -4.06 -19.60 13.71
N THR A 140 -4.12 -19.46 12.40
CA THR A 140 -3.93 -18.16 11.71
C THR A 140 -4.47 -18.24 10.28
N PHE A 141 -4.86 -17.11 9.69
CA PHE A 141 -4.94 -17.02 8.23
C PHE A 141 -3.54 -16.75 7.68
N GLU A 142 -3.07 -17.55 6.71
CA GLU A 142 -1.75 -17.34 6.08
C GLU A 142 -1.89 -17.13 4.57
N ALA A 143 -1.53 -15.93 4.11
CA ALA A 143 -1.65 -15.54 2.70
C ALA A 143 -0.66 -16.30 1.81
N PRO A 144 -1.14 -17.03 0.78
CA PRO A 144 -0.27 -17.56 -0.25
C PRO A 144 0.25 -16.45 -1.18
N VAL A 145 1.47 -16.61 -1.72
CA VAL A 145 2.07 -15.69 -2.68
C VAL A 145 1.15 -15.45 -3.89
N GLY A 146 0.90 -14.20 -4.30
CA GLY A 146 0.07 -13.88 -5.48
C GLY A 146 -1.44 -14.04 -5.25
N VAL A 147 -1.89 -13.99 -4.00
CA VAL A 147 -3.30 -14.01 -3.62
C VAL A 147 -3.66 -12.66 -3.00
N SER A 148 -4.80 -12.10 -3.42
CA SER A 148 -5.37 -10.87 -2.86
C SER A 148 -6.71 -11.15 -2.21
N PHE A 149 -6.96 -10.51 -1.07
CA PHE A 149 -8.11 -10.71 -0.20
C PHE A 149 -8.96 -9.44 -0.20
N TYR A 150 -10.26 -9.60 -0.39
CA TYR A 150 -11.22 -8.51 -0.46
C TYR A 150 -12.43 -8.80 0.43
N GLY A 151 -12.56 -8.07 1.53
CA GLY A 151 -13.76 -8.02 2.36
C GLY A 151 -14.68 -6.88 1.92
N GLY A 152 -15.89 -6.80 2.48
CA GLY A 152 -16.86 -5.74 2.18
C GLY A 152 -17.95 -6.09 1.18
N PHE A 153 -18.24 -7.38 0.97
CA PHE A 153 -19.28 -7.86 0.06
C PHE A 153 -20.58 -8.26 0.79
N SER A 154 -21.73 -7.97 0.19
CA SER A 154 -23.03 -8.51 0.63
C SER A 154 -23.21 -9.99 0.26
N GLY A 155 -22.54 -10.45 -0.80
CA GLY A 155 -22.69 -11.80 -1.36
C GLY A 155 -23.56 -11.85 -2.62
N LEU A 156 -23.69 -10.72 -3.33
CA LEU A 156 -24.49 -10.59 -4.57
C LEU A 156 -23.73 -9.88 -5.71
N GLU A 157 -22.54 -9.38 -5.43
CA GLU A 157 -21.75 -8.54 -6.32
C GLU A 157 -21.17 -9.30 -7.51
N THR A 158 -21.20 -8.66 -8.68
CA THR A 158 -20.58 -9.14 -9.93
C THR A 158 -19.30 -8.37 -10.30
N SER A 159 -18.98 -7.30 -9.57
CA SER A 159 -17.72 -6.53 -9.69
C SER A 159 -17.11 -6.20 -8.33
N ILE A 160 -15.79 -6.08 -8.27
CA ILE A 160 -15.04 -5.68 -7.07
C ILE A 160 -15.42 -4.27 -6.56
N ASP A 161 -15.93 -3.43 -7.46
CA ASP A 161 -16.32 -2.05 -7.19
C ASP A 161 -17.74 -1.91 -6.61
N GLN A 162 -18.52 -2.99 -6.56
CA GLN A 162 -19.85 -2.97 -5.93
C GLN A 162 -19.77 -3.19 -4.40
N ARG A 163 -18.57 -3.42 -3.87
CA ARG A 163 -18.32 -3.55 -2.44
C ARG A 163 -18.69 -2.29 -1.68
N ASN A 164 -19.18 -2.49 -0.46
CA ASN A 164 -19.30 -1.43 0.52
C ASN A 164 -18.81 -1.96 1.88
N PHE A 165 -17.51 -1.85 2.13
CA PHE A 165 -16.86 -2.32 3.35
C PHE A 165 -17.26 -1.53 4.61
N ASN A 166 -17.86 -0.34 4.47
CA ASN A 166 -18.42 0.42 5.59
C ASN A 166 -19.76 -0.17 6.08
N VAL A 167 -20.51 -0.87 5.19
CA VAL A 167 -21.80 -1.50 5.49
C VAL A 167 -21.65 -3.01 5.70
N PHE A 168 -21.07 -3.72 4.74
CA PHE A 168 -20.98 -5.18 4.70
C PHE A 168 -19.67 -5.67 5.36
N ARG A 169 -19.49 -5.36 6.65
CA ARG A 169 -18.20 -5.60 7.33
C ARG A 169 -17.80 -7.08 7.39
N THR A 170 -16.54 -7.33 7.04
CA THR A 170 -15.89 -8.64 7.13
C THR A 170 -14.86 -8.62 8.25
N THR A 171 -15.06 -9.42 9.29
CA THR A 171 -14.16 -9.49 10.45
C THR A 171 -13.36 -10.78 10.43
N LEU A 172 -12.04 -10.70 10.63
CA LEU A 172 -11.14 -11.82 10.87
C LEU A 172 -10.78 -11.80 12.35
N SER A 173 -11.10 -12.87 13.09
CA SER A 173 -10.92 -12.91 14.55
C SER A 173 -9.96 -14.01 14.99
N GLY A 174 -9.10 -13.68 15.97
CA GLY A 174 -8.25 -14.62 16.70
C GLY A 174 -8.93 -15.30 17.90
N ASP A 175 -10.10 -14.83 18.32
CA ASP A 175 -10.96 -15.46 19.32
C ASP A 175 -11.69 -16.66 18.69
N VAL A 176 -11.03 -17.82 18.69
CA VAL A 176 -11.57 -19.05 18.06
C VAL A 176 -12.62 -19.73 18.93
N ASP A 177 -12.51 -19.58 20.25
CA ASP A 177 -13.45 -20.17 21.23
C ASP A 177 -14.72 -19.31 21.44
N GLN A 178 -14.75 -18.09 20.88
CA GLN A 178 -15.87 -17.15 20.85
C GLN A 178 -16.35 -16.73 22.24
N ASN A 179 -15.37 -16.47 23.11
CA ASN A 179 -15.55 -16.23 24.53
C ASN A 179 -14.89 -14.93 25.04
N ASP A 180 -14.33 -14.10 24.15
CA ASP A 180 -13.81 -12.76 24.49
C ASP A 180 -14.90 -11.89 25.15
N GLY A 181 -14.60 -11.39 26.36
CA GLY A 181 -15.43 -10.39 27.02
C GLY A 181 -15.08 -8.95 26.61
N PRO A 182 -15.82 -7.94 27.11
CA PRO A 182 -15.46 -6.53 26.91
C PRO A 182 -14.13 -6.19 27.60
N ASN A 183 -13.50 -5.07 27.21
CA ASN A 183 -12.29 -4.55 27.87
C ASN A 183 -11.11 -5.55 27.97
N PHE A 184 -10.95 -6.42 26.96
CA PHE A 184 -9.87 -7.42 26.88
C PHE A 184 -9.85 -8.47 28.01
N THR A 185 -11.03 -8.86 28.52
CA THR A 185 -11.14 -10.00 29.44
C THR A 185 -11.26 -11.31 28.65
N ASN A 186 -10.62 -12.38 29.13
CA ASN A 186 -10.71 -13.73 28.56
C ASN A 186 -10.21 -13.80 27.11
N MET A 187 -8.92 -13.56 26.90
CA MET A 187 -8.23 -13.57 25.59
C MET A 187 -6.94 -14.42 25.62
N GLU A 188 -6.69 -15.20 26.68
CA GLU A 188 -5.42 -15.91 26.91
C GLU A 188 -5.26 -17.14 26.01
N GLU A 189 -6.38 -17.66 25.53
CA GLU A 189 -6.54 -18.77 24.59
C GLU A 189 -6.42 -18.35 23.12
N ASN A 190 -6.46 -17.06 22.82
CA ASN A 190 -6.60 -16.57 21.45
C ASN A 190 -5.36 -16.83 20.58
N ALA A 191 -5.61 -16.81 19.27
CA ALA A 191 -4.59 -16.93 18.24
C ALA A 191 -3.46 -15.91 18.42
N TYR A 192 -2.20 -16.31 18.21
CA TYR A 192 -1.07 -15.38 18.27
C TYR A 192 -1.09 -14.30 17.19
N PHE A 193 -1.72 -14.59 16.05
CA PHE A 193 -1.85 -13.72 14.88
C PHE A 193 -3.24 -13.94 14.28
N VAL A 194 -3.90 -12.87 13.83
CA VAL A 194 -5.08 -13.04 12.95
C VAL A 194 -4.60 -13.44 11.56
N PHE A 195 -3.57 -12.74 11.07
CA PHE A 195 -3.13 -12.85 9.68
C PHE A 195 -1.60 -12.86 9.56
N ARG A 196 -1.06 -13.74 8.71
CA ARG A 196 0.36 -13.86 8.41
C ARG A 196 0.61 -13.73 6.93
N ILE A 197 1.60 -12.93 6.56
CA ILE A 197 2.07 -12.73 5.20
C ILE A 197 3.57 -13.07 5.20
N LEU A 198 3.92 -14.29 4.80
CA LEU A 198 5.29 -14.80 4.91
C LEU A 198 5.85 -15.16 3.54
N ASN A 199 7.17 -15.07 3.40
CA ASN A 199 7.92 -15.63 2.29
C ASN A 199 7.41 -15.17 0.90
N LEU A 200 6.98 -13.91 0.77
CA LEU A 200 6.63 -13.29 -0.51
C LEU A 200 7.88 -13.02 -1.38
N HIS A 201 8.68 -14.05 -1.62
CA HIS A 201 9.87 -14.03 -2.45
C HIS A 201 9.48 -14.34 -3.90
N GLY A 202 9.19 -13.29 -4.67
CA GLY A 202 8.85 -13.38 -6.09
C GLY A 202 8.03 -12.18 -6.56
N ALA A 203 7.66 -12.16 -7.84
CA ALA A 203 6.85 -11.09 -8.43
C ALA A 203 5.35 -11.14 -8.03
N GLY A 204 4.97 -12.00 -7.08
CA GLY A 204 3.58 -12.16 -6.62
C GLY A 204 3.28 -11.22 -5.46
N GLN A 205 2.29 -10.35 -5.65
CA GLN A 205 1.87 -9.36 -4.66
C GLN A 205 0.77 -9.93 -3.76
N CYS A 206 0.68 -9.43 -2.53
CA CYS A 206 -0.46 -9.64 -1.66
C CYS A 206 -1.19 -8.30 -1.46
N ARG A 207 -2.53 -8.31 -1.55
CA ARG A 207 -3.38 -7.21 -1.13
C ARG A 207 -4.38 -7.71 -0.09
N ILE A 208 -4.60 -6.94 0.97
CA ILE A 208 -5.66 -7.17 1.95
C ILE A 208 -6.46 -5.88 2.00
N ASP A 209 -7.75 -5.95 1.66
CA ASP A 209 -8.60 -4.77 1.46
C ASP A 209 -10.01 -4.98 2.06
N GLY A 210 -10.41 -4.12 2.99
CA GLY A 210 -11.78 -4.09 3.52
C GLY A 210 -12.08 -5.08 4.65
N PHE A 211 -11.15 -5.26 5.60
CA PHE A 211 -11.29 -6.18 6.73
C PHE A 211 -11.12 -5.51 8.09
N THR A 212 -11.90 -5.95 9.07
CA THR A 212 -11.61 -5.76 10.50
C THR A 212 -10.77 -6.94 11.00
N LEU A 213 -9.70 -6.70 11.76
CA LEU A 213 -8.82 -7.72 12.33
C LEU A 213 -8.71 -7.54 13.85
N THR A 214 -9.14 -8.56 14.60
CA THR A 214 -9.33 -8.47 16.06
C THR A 214 -8.96 -9.74 16.81
N GLY A 215 -8.74 -9.63 18.12
CA GLY A 215 -8.61 -10.78 19.01
C GLY A 215 -7.28 -11.55 18.87
N ALA A 216 -6.25 -11.03 18.19
CA ALA A 216 -4.93 -11.63 18.35
C ALA A 216 -4.40 -11.38 19.76
N ASN A 217 -3.90 -12.43 20.42
CA ASN A 217 -3.13 -12.33 21.66
C ASN A 217 -1.78 -13.01 21.50
N ASN A 218 -0.67 -12.28 21.61
CA ASN A 218 0.67 -12.87 21.70
C ASN A 218 1.52 -12.34 22.87
N VAL A 219 0.91 -11.67 23.85
CA VAL A 219 1.60 -11.24 25.09
C VAL A 219 2.25 -12.44 25.78
N GLY A 220 3.50 -12.27 26.22
CA GLY A 220 4.28 -13.33 26.87
C GLY A 220 4.88 -14.37 25.92
N SER A 221 4.54 -14.36 24.63
CA SER A 221 5.24 -15.16 23.62
C SER A 221 6.59 -14.54 23.23
N GLY A 222 7.52 -15.36 22.74
CA GLY A 222 8.79 -14.90 22.18
C GLY A 222 8.82 -15.10 20.66
N GLY A 223 9.26 -14.09 19.90
CA GLY A 223 9.46 -14.19 18.46
C GLY A 223 8.76 -13.08 17.67
N TYR A 224 7.94 -13.47 16.70
CA TYR A 224 7.15 -12.56 15.88
C TYR A 224 5.93 -12.00 16.64
N SER A 225 5.40 -10.86 16.21
CA SER A 225 4.22 -10.22 16.82
C SER A 225 3.28 -9.63 15.76
N GLY A 226 2.32 -8.81 16.19
CA GLY A 226 1.29 -8.18 15.36
C GLY A 226 -0.01 -8.98 15.19
N ALA A 227 -1.09 -8.25 14.92
CA ALA A 227 -2.34 -8.85 14.43
C ALA A 227 -2.18 -9.27 12.96
N VAL A 228 -1.45 -8.45 12.19
CA VAL A 228 -0.86 -8.83 10.89
C VAL A 228 0.66 -8.90 11.04
N CYS A 229 1.21 -10.11 10.91
CA CYS A 229 2.65 -10.35 10.86
C CYS A 229 3.12 -10.43 9.40
N ILE A 230 4.05 -9.55 9.03
CA ILE A 230 4.56 -9.41 7.66
C ILE A 230 6.05 -9.78 7.62
N ALA A 231 6.41 -10.72 6.76
CA ALA A 231 7.76 -11.22 6.63
C ALA A 231 8.12 -11.30 5.13
N GLY A 232 8.79 -10.26 4.66
CA GLY A 232 9.31 -10.08 3.29
C GLY A 232 8.28 -9.68 2.21
N GLY A 233 8.78 -9.06 1.14
CA GLY A 233 8.05 -8.83 -0.12
C GLY A 233 7.20 -7.56 -0.17
N VAL A 234 6.35 -7.46 -1.20
CA VAL A 234 5.49 -6.28 -1.46
C VAL A 234 4.06 -6.57 -1.04
N VAL A 235 3.54 -5.75 -0.12
CA VAL A 235 2.19 -5.87 0.44
C VAL A 235 1.42 -4.56 0.33
N ASN A 236 0.12 -4.65 0.06
CA ASN A 236 -0.79 -3.52 0.04
C ASN A 236 -1.92 -3.77 1.03
N LEU A 237 -2.11 -2.88 2.00
CA LEU A 237 -3.06 -3.00 3.10
C LEU A 237 -4.01 -1.80 3.05
N SER A 238 -5.25 -2.03 2.62
CA SER A 238 -6.21 -0.96 2.31
C SER A 238 -7.49 -1.10 3.15
N ASN A 239 -8.11 0.00 3.57
CA ASN A 239 -9.43 -0.02 4.22
C ASN A 239 -9.52 -1.05 5.37
N LEU A 240 -8.50 -1.08 6.24
CA LEU A 240 -8.40 -2.05 7.34
C LEU A 240 -8.77 -1.40 8.67
N THR A 241 -9.53 -2.10 9.51
CA THR A 241 -9.67 -1.76 10.93
C THR A 241 -8.90 -2.79 11.74
N ILE A 242 -7.90 -2.39 12.51
CA ILE A 242 -7.14 -3.31 13.36
C ILE A 242 -7.41 -2.91 14.80
N TRP A 243 -8.13 -3.77 15.52
CA TRP A 243 -8.84 -3.41 16.74
C TRP A 243 -8.72 -4.50 17.80
N ARG A 244 -8.55 -4.11 19.07
CA ARG A 244 -8.53 -5.02 20.22
C ARG A 244 -7.65 -6.26 20.04
N ASN A 245 -6.40 -6.01 19.71
CA ASN A 245 -5.33 -7.01 19.72
C ASN A 245 -4.36 -6.73 20.89
N ASP A 246 -3.86 -7.79 21.53
CA ASP A 246 -2.99 -7.74 22.71
C ASP A 246 -1.63 -8.37 22.39
N LEU A 247 -0.58 -7.55 22.26
CA LEU A 247 0.59 -7.89 21.46
C LEU A 247 1.92 -7.64 22.19
N VAL A 248 3.00 -8.26 21.73
CA VAL A 248 4.37 -7.91 22.16
C VAL A 248 4.84 -6.63 21.48
N ALA A 249 4.58 -6.46 20.19
CA ALA A 249 4.93 -5.27 19.42
C ALA A 249 3.99 -5.07 18.22
N GLY A 250 3.58 -3.82 17.96
CA GLY A 250 2.81 -3.30 16.82
C GLY A 250 1.71 -4.15 16.16
N ALA A 251 0.48 -3.64 16.15
CA ALA A 251 -0.67 -4.25 15.48
C ALA A 251 -0.41 -4.60 14.00
N LEU A 252 0.31 -3.73 13.27
CA LEU A 252 1.03 -4.07 12.04
C LEU A 252 2.51 -4.26 12.35
N TYR A 253 3.02 -5.48 12.13
CA TYR A 253 4.39 -5.87 12.48
C TYR A 253 5.16 -6.36 11.24
N SER A 254 6.37 -5.83 10.96
CA SER A 254 7.34 -6.52 10.09
C SER A 254 8.48 -7.21 10.84
N SER A 255 8.65 -8.49 10.55
CA SER A 255 9.79 -9.26 11.00
C SER A 255 10.99 -9.12 10.06
N GLU A 256 12.18 -9.39 10.59
CA GLU A 256 13.25 -9.98 9.80
C GLU A 256 12.93 -11.49 9.69
N ILE A 257 12.96 -12.09 8.50
CA ILE A 257 12.62 -13.53 8.33
C ILE A 257 13.67 -14.45 8.97
N ASN A 258 14.92 -13.97 9.15
CA ASN A 258 16.02 -14.83 9.54
C ASN A 258 17.12 -14.07 10.30
N PRO A 259 17.62 -14.58 11.46
CA PRO A 259 18.78 -14.01 12.16
C PRO A 259 20.12 -14.14 11.39
N THR A 260 20.13 -14.66 10.16
CA THR A 260 21.33 -14.82 9.31
C THR A 260 21.78 -13.55 8.56
N TRP A 261 21.20 -12.38 8.85
CA TRP A 261 21.54 -11.10 8.17
C TRP A 261 21.36 -11.13 6.64
N ASP A 262 20.33 -11.78 6.09
CA ASP A 262 20.01 -11.64 4.66
C ASP A 262 19.34 -10.29 4.37
N TRP A 263 20.16 -9.29 4.02
CA TRP A 263 19.76 -7.91 3.72
C TRP A 263 18.80 -7.77 2.53
N ASN A 264 18.60 -8.82 1.73
CA ASN A 264 17.75 -8.79 0.54
C ASN A 264 16.25 -9.04 0.84
N GLN A 265 15.90 -9.43 2.05
CA GLN A 265 14.52 -9.81 2.43
C GLN A 265 13.74 -8.64 3.04
N GLN A 266 13.72 -7.51 2.33
CA GLN A 266 13.03 -6.30 2.78
C GLN A 266 11.51 -6.38 2.55
N VAL A 267 10.75 -5.72 3.44
CA VAL A 267 9.32 -5.51 3.28
C VAL A 267 9.09 -4.16 2.60
N THR A 268 8.28 -4.14 1.54
CA THR A 268 7.69 -2.91 1.00
C THR A 268 6.21 -2.93 1.31
N ALA A 269 5.79 -2.18 2.33
CA ALA A 269 4.41 -2.11 2.77
C ALA A 269 3.78 -0.78 2.35
N ASN A 270 2.73 -0.86 1.55
CA ASN A 270 1.83 0.27 1.29
C ASN A 270 0.60 0.11 2.17
N VAL A 271 0.28 1.12 2.97
CA VAL A 271 -0.88 1.11 3.87
C VAL A 271 -1.72 2.34 3.57
N ASP A 272 -3.00 2.15 3.23
CA ASP A 272 -3.94 3.23 2.96
C ASP A 272 -5.25 3.03 3.73
N ARG A 273 -5.80 4.11 4.29
CA ARG A 273 -7.12 4.09 4.94
C ARG A 273 -7.24 3.01 6.01
N ALA A 274 -6.16 2.80 6.76
CA ALA A 274 -6.12 1.86 7.87
C ALA A 274 -6.40 2.59 9.18
N MET A 275 -7.33 2.07 9.98
CA MET A 275 -7.65 2.53 11.32
C MET A 275 -7.14 1.52 12.34
N ILE A 276 -6.02 1.85 12.99
CA ILE A 276 -5.39 1.02 14.00
C ILE A 276 -5.76 1.60 15.36
N VAL A 277 -6.73 0.98 16.02
CA VAL A 277 -7.46 1.59 17.13
C VAL A 277 -7.63 0.63 18.30
N GLY A 278 -7.41 1.11 19.54
CA GLY A 278 -7.68 0.31 20.73
C GLY A 278 -6.94 -1.04 20.72
N ASN A 279 -5.67 -1.06 20.32
CA ASN A 279 -4.77 -2.21 20.49
C ASN A 279 -3.85 -1.96 21.67
N ARG A 280 -3.26 -3.02 22.22
CA ARG A 280 -2.28 -2.94 23.29
C ARG A 280 -0.99 -3.63 22.88
N SER A 281 0.17 -3.04 23.14
CA SER A 281 1.44 -3.75 22.94
C SER A 281 2.62 -3.20 23.72
N GLY A 282 3.71 -3.97 23.84
CA GLY A 282 4.92 -3.50 24.53
C GLY A 282 5.66 -2.36 23.84
N THR A 283 5.50 -2.16 22.52
CA THR A 283 6.14 -1.06 21.76
C THR A 283 5.55 -0.88 20.35
N GLY A 284 5.51 0.36 19.87
CA GLY A 284 5.09 0.71 18.51
C GLY A 284 3.67 0.27 18.21
N VAL A 285 2.73 0.56 19.11
CA VAL A 285 1.46 -0.19 19.23
C VAL A 285 0.63 -0.22 17.95
N GLY A 286 0.65 0.84 17.15
CA GLY A 286 0.07 0.82 15.81
C GLY A 286 0.95 0.09 14.80
N PHE A 287 2.19 0.57 14.63
CA PHE A 287 3.16 0.07 13.67
C PHE A 287 4.47 -0.29 14.33
N TYR A 288 4.98 -1.48 14.04
CA TYR A 288 6.34 -1.89 14.34
C TYR A 288 7.02 -2.42 13.08
N SER A 289 8.03 -1.71 12.55
CA SER A 289 8.80 -2.17 11.40
C SER A 289 10.27 -2.37 11.75
N ASN A 290 10.83 -3.55 11.41
CA ASN A 290 12.26 -3.80 11.57
C ASN A 290 13.10 -3.28 10.40
N ARG A 291 12.69 -3.52 9.15
CA ARG A 291 13.41 -3.09 7.93
C ARG A 291 12.48 -2.92 6.74
N GLY A 292 13.02 -2.32 5.68
CA GLY A 292 12.35 -2.09 4.42
C GLY A 292 11.71 -0.71 4.35
N THR A 293 10.72 -0.55 3.48
CA THR A 293 10.03 0.72 3.21
C THR A 293 8.55 0.58 3.55
N TRP A 294 8.09 1.36 4.51
CA TRP A 294 6.69 1.52 4.85
C TRP A 294 6.19 2.86 4.34
N THR A 295 5.06 2.84 3.65
CA THR A 295 4.45 4.02 3.04
C THR A 295 2.99 4.06 3.45
N VAL A 296 2.67 4.93 4.42
CA VAL A 296 1.36 5.00 5.07
C VAL A 296 0.66 6.29 4.69
N TYR A 297 -0.58 6.16 4.21
CA TYR A 297 -1.42 7.27 3.75
C TYR A 297 -2.80 7.20 4.39
N ASN A 298 -3.44 8.35 4.62
CA ASN A 298 -4.87 8.43 4.97
C ASN A 298 -5.27 7.54 6.17
N SER A 299 -4.34 7.27 7.10
CA SER A 299 -4.50 6.22 8.12
C SER A 299 -4.47 6.80 9.53
N ALA A 300 -5.19 6.15 10.44
CA ALA A 300 -5.31 6.52 11.83
C ALA A 300 -4.60 5.52 12.74
N VAL A 301 -3.88 6.02 13.75
CA VAL A 301 -3.37 5.24 14.89
C VAL A 301 -3.88 5.93 16.15
N ILE A 302 -4.97 5.44 16.73
CA ILE A 302 -5.66 6.13 17.82
C ILE A 302 -5.99 5.23 19.02
N HIS A 303 -6.00 5.80 20.22
CA HIS A 303 -6.43 5.09 21.45
C HIS A 303 -5.71 3.75 21.73
N ASN A 304 -4.49 3.55 21.20
CA ASN A 304 -3.69 2.37 21.48
C ASN A 304 -2.89 2.55 22.79
N GLU A 305 -2.62 1.45 23.50
CA GLU A 305 -1.98 1.44 24.82
C GLU A 305 -0.64 0.69 24.86
N VAL A 306 0.40 1.29 25.46
CA VAL A 306 1.68 0.62 25.71
C VAL A 306 1.62 -0.22 26.98
N LEU A 307 1.90 -1.52 26.86
CA LEU A 307 1.98 -2.45 27.98
C LEU A 307 3.39 -2.50 28.60
N GLY A 308 3.45 -2.25 29.90
CA GLY A 308 4.66 -2.43 30.70
C GLY A 308 5.77 -1.40 30.45
N SER A 309 6.92 -1.62 31.08
CA SER A 309 8.04 -0.69 31.09
C SER A 309 9.27 -1.28 30.38
N THR A 310 9.48 -0.95 29.11
CA THR A 310 10.79 -1.13 28.46
C THR A 310 11.39 0.21 28.07
N GLN A 311 12.72 0.30 28.03
CA GLN A 311 13.42 1.50 27.58
C GLN A 311 13.37 1.56 26.04
N TYR A 312 13.24 2.77 25.48
CA TYR A 312 13.15 3.02 24.03
C TYR A 312 11.90 2.43 23.36
N THR A 313 10.76 2.48 24.05
CA THR A 313 9.43 2.21 23.48
C THR A 313 8.90 3.37 22.66
N SER A 314 7.99 3.08 21.72
CA SER A 314 7.08 4.10 21.18
C SER A 314 5.60 3.82 21.43
N ILE A 315 4.81 4.89 21.48
CA ILE A 315 3.37 4.84 21.76
C ILE A 315 2.58 4.38 20.53
N ALA A 316 2.97 4.83 19.32
CA ALA A 316 2.22 4.58 18.10
C ALA A 316 3.05 3.90 17.00
N VAL A 317 4.24 4.41 16.70
CA VAL A 317 5.06 3.94 15.55
C VAL A 317 6.49 3.66 16.00
N PHE A 318 6.98 2.45 15.75
CA PHE A 318 8.38 2.07 15.86
C PHE A 318 8.89 1.73 14.47
N SER A 319 9.96 2.37 14.00
CA SER A 319 10.57 2.04 12.71
C SER A 319 12.08 1.92 12.80
N ARG A 320 12.63 0.79 12.34
CA ARG A 320 14.05 0.59 12.04
C ARG A 320 14.33 0.57 10.53
N GLY A 321 13.31 0.80 9.71
CA GLY A 321 13.41 0.99 8.27
C GLY A 321 13.00 2.40 7.82
N THR A 322 12.84 2.58 6.52
CA THR A 322 12.28 3.80 5.94
C THR A 322 10.78 3.85 6.19
N MET A 323 10.28 4.97 6.73
CA MET A 323 8.87 5.20 7.03
C MET A 323 8.42 6.53 6.43
N TYR A 324 7.38 6.48 5.61
CA TYR A 324 6.64 7.65 5.14
C TYR A 324 5.25 7.66 5.81
N LEU A 325 4.90 8.75 6.51
CA LEU A 325 3.59 8.96 7.11
C LEU A 325 2.98 10.21 6.49
N ARG A 326 1.92 10.05 5.69
CA ARG A 326 1.44 11.13 4.80
C ARG A 326 -0.05 11.33 4.97
N GLY A 327 -0.40 12.47 5.56
CA GLY A 327 -1.79 12.76 5.92
C GLY A 327 -2.42 11.63 6.70
N CYS A 328 -1.86 11.37 7.89
CA CYS A 328 -2.33 10.39 8.85
C CYS A 328 -2.79 11.11 10.14
N THR A 329 -3.46 10.39 11.03
CA THR A 329 -3.85 10.90 12.37
C THR A 329 -3.32 9.96 13.45
N ILE A 330 -2.36 10.42 14.25
CA ILE A 330 -1.78 9.66 15.36
C ILE A 330 -2.18 10.36 16.66
N ALA A 331 -3.25 9.89 17.30
CA ALA A 331 -3.88 10.64 18.39
C ALA A 331 -4.37 9.81 19.58
N ALA A 332 -4.33 10.40 20.78
CA ALA A 332 -4.88 9.80 22.01
C ALA A 332 -4.31 8.41 22.38
N ASN A 333 -3.13 8.03 21.85
CA ASN A 333 -2.45 6.81 22.26
C ASN A 333 -1.75 7.04 23.62
N VAL A 334 -1.72 6.02 24.47
CA VAL A 334 -1.30 6.14 25.88
C VAL A 334 -0.19 5.17 26.26
N ALA A 335 0.71 5.58 27.15
CA ALA A 335 1.77 4.75 27.72
C ALA A 335 1.74 4.82 29.26
N PRO A 336 0.76 4.17 29.92
CA PRO A 336 0.40 4.44 31.32
C PRO A 336 1.37 3.91 32.38
N ASN A 337 2.33 3.05 32.00
CA ASN A 337 3.21 2.34 32.95
C ASN A 337 4.70 2.42 32.59
N THR A 338 5.16 3.57 32.08
CA THR A 338 6.50 3.74 31.51
C THR A 338 7.40 4.69 32.31
N ASN A 339 8.68 4.31 32.46
CA ASN A 339 9.70 5.10 33.15
C ASN A 339 10.52 5.90 32.13
N ASN A 340 10.16 7.17 31.91
CA ASN A 340 10.87 8.21 31.14
C ASN A 340 11.42 7.83 29.73
N GLY A 341 10.97 8.56 28.69
CA GLY A 341 11.61 8.54 27.37
C GLY A 341 10.87 7.77 26.27
N VAL A 342 9.53 7.65 26.38
CA VAL A 342 8.68 7.10 25.32
C VAL A 342 8.35 8.18 24.30
N ALA A 343 8.54 7.89 23.00
CA ALA A 343 8.16 8.79 21.91
C ALA A 343 6.90 8.27 21.19
N GLY A 344 6.04 9.15 20.65
CA GLY A 344 4.89 8.73 19.85
C GLY A 344 5.34 7.95 18.62
N ILE A 345 6.37 8.47 17.95
CA ILE A 345 7.09 7.86 16.85
C ILE A 345 8.56 7.74 17.26
N PHE A 346 9.12 6.53 17.20
CA PHE A 346 10.53 6.27 17.50
C PHE A 346 11.24 5.59 16.32
N THR A 347 12.39 6.15 16.00
CA THR A 347 13.35 5.67 15.01
C THR A 347 14.72 5.65 15.69
N PRO A 348 15.33 4.48 15.98
CA PRO A 348 16.62 4.43 16.65
C PRO A 348 17.72 4.97 15.75
N GLU A 349 18.72 5.62 16.32
CA GLU A 349 19.83 6.21 15.57
C GLU A 349 20.59 5.16 14.73
N SER A 350 20.50 5.27 13.41
CA SER A 350 21.31 4.53 12.43
C SER A 350 21.31 5.25 11.09
N ALA A 351 22.47 5.30 10.43
CA ALA A 351 22.73 6.12 9.23
C ALA A 351 21.96 5.70 7.94
N PHE A 352 20.96 4.82 8.05
CA PHE A 352 20.19 4.26 6.95
C PHE A 352 18.66 4.31 7.18
N ILE A 353 18.20 5.00 8.23
CA ILE A 353 16.78 5.17 8.55
C ILE A 353 16.31 6.53 8.04
N ILE A 354 15.14 6.57 7.42
CA ILE A 354 14.49 7.77 6.90
C ILE A 354 13.08 7.84 7.49
N LEU A 355 12.74 8.97 8.13
CA LEU A 355 11.41 9.21 8.69
C LEU A 355 10.84 10.49 8.08
N ASN A 356 10.03 10.33 7.03
CA ASN A 356 9.39 11.46 6.36
C ASN A 356 7.91 11.53 6.74
N ILE A 357 7.55 12.56 7.51
CA ILE A 357 6.19 12.77 7.99
C ILE A 357 5.68 14.08 7.37
N SER A 358 4.56 14.04 6.66
CA SER A 358 3.96 15.21 6.04
C SER A 358 2.46 15.25 6.30
N ASP A 359 1.92 16.45 6.50
CA ASP A 359 0.49 16.74 6.63
C ASP A 359 -0.26 15.85 7.66
N THR A 360 0.46 15.31 8.63
CA THR A 360 -0.01 14.31 9.59
C THR A 360 -0.28 14.94 10.96
N VAL A 361 -1.43 14.65 11.56
CA VAL A 361 -1.75 15.11 12.92
C VAL A 361 -1.10 14.18 13.95
N ILE A 362 -0.40 14.77 14.93
CA ILE A 362 0.10 14.06 16.11
C ILE A 362 -0.44 14.79 17.35
N TRP A 363 -1.42 14.21 18.04
CA TRP A 363 -2.20 14.92 19.07
C TRP A 363 -2.50 14.10 20.32
N ASN A 364 -2.42 14.72 21.50
CA ASN A 364 -2.84 14.09 22.77
C ASN A 364 -2.28 12.67 23.03
N ASN A 365 -1.08 12.35 22.51
CA ASN A 365 -0.41 11.10 22.85
C ASN A 365 0.32 11.28 24.19
N VAL A 366 0.03 10.44 25.18
CA VAL A 366 0.38 10.67 26.60
C VAL A 366 1.20 9.52 27.17
N ASN A 367 2.16 9.81 28.03
CA ASN A 367 2.84 8.81 28.85
C ASN A 367 2.68 9.11 30.35
N SER A 368 2.96 8.13 31.20
CA SER A 368 2.89 8.19 32.67
C SER A 368 3.68 9.32 33.33
N SER A 369 4.66 9.91 32.64
CA SER A 369 5.42 11.04 33.19
C SER A 369 4.70 12.39 33.06
N GLY A 370 3.54 12.43 32.38
CA GLY A 370 2.79 13.67 32.11
C GLY A 370 3.51 14.64 31.17
N ASN A 371 4.68 14.26 30.65
CA ASN A 371 5.44 15.06 29.71
C ASN A 371 4.69 15.16 28.38
N GLY A 372 4.41 16.40 27.96
CA GLY A 372 3.69 16.71 26.72
C GLY A 372 4.52 16.51 25.44
N PRO A 373 4.35 17.36 24.41
CA PRO A 373 4.70 17.04 23.01
C PRO A 373 6.19 16.72 22.71
N ALA A 374 7.13 16.93 23.65
CA ALA A 374 8.49 16.39 23.54
C ALA A 374 8.52 14.84 23.40
N ALA A 375 7.45 14.16 23.80
CA ALA A 375 7.26 12.72 23.68
C ALA A 375 6.63 12.30 22.32
N GLN A 376 6.81 13.03 21.21
CA GLN A 376 6.05 12.77 19.96
C GLN A 376 6.86 12.23 18.77
N ALA A 377 8.09 12.69 18.52
CA ALA A 377 8.95 12.15 17.45
C ALA A 377 10.45 12.37 17.75
N SER A 378 11.30 11.38 17.45
CA SER A 378 12.76 11.48 17.65
C SER A 378 13.57 11.18 16.37
N ASP A 379 14.05 12.27 15.75
CA ASP A 379 15.01 12.40 14.63
C ASP A 379 14.79 11.60 13.32
N GLY A 380 15.10 12.22 12.17
CA GLY A 380 15.05 11.55 10.86
C GLY A 380 14.51 12.33 9.65
N GLY A 381 14.40 13.67 9.69
CA GLY A 381 14.08 14.50 8.51
C GLY A 381 12.64 14.97 8.37
N LEU A 382 12.25 15.94 9.22
CA LEU A 382 10.92 16.56 9.27
C LEU A 382 10.68 17.57 8.12
N ASP A 383 10.74 17.13 6.86
CA ASP A 383 10.34 17.95 5.71
C ASP A 383 8.80 18.01 5.62
N ASN A 384 8.23 19.22 5.71
CA ASN A 384 6.79 19.53 5.81
C ASN A 384 6.04 18.88 6.99
N CYS A 385 6.73 18.26 7.94
CA CYS A 385 6.19 18.05 9.27
C CYS A 385 6.20 19.39 10.02
N ARG A 386 5.16 20.21 9.79
CA ARG A 386 4.86 21.34 10.67
C ARG A 386 4.50 20.80 12.07
N GLN A 387 5.51 20.62 12.92
CA GLN A 387 5.41 21.00 14.34
C GLN A 387 5.39 22.55 14.41
N GLY A 388 4.48 23.17 13.65
CA GLY A 388 4.71 24.46 13.01
C GLY A 388 3.45 25.12 12.42
N SER A 389 2.25 24.65 12.76
CA SER A 389 1.45 25.50 13.64
C SER A 389 1.67 25.01 15.07
N THR A 390 1.47 25.89 16.04
CA THR A 390 1.33 25.46 17.43
C THR A 390 0.13 24.52 17.57
N SER A 391 0.41 23.29 17.97
CA SER A 391 -0.34 22.69 19.08
C SER A 391 0.60 22.23 20.19
N PHE A 392 1.63 23.04 20.51
CA PHE A 392 1.51 23.84 21.73
C PHE A 392 0.26 24.75 21.76
N GLY A 393 -0.92 24.18 22.02
CA GLY A 393 -2.09 24.94 22.50
C GLY A 393 -3.21 25.28 21.53
N VAL A 394 -3.35 24.64 20.36
CA VAL A 394 -4.60 24.71 19.56
C VAL A 394 -5.12 23.32 19.28
N ASP A 395 -6.40 23.11 19.58
CA ASP A 395 -7.10 21.83 19.42
C ASP A 395 -7.38 21.53 17.93
N PRO A 396 -7.10 20.32 17.42
CA PRO A 396 -7.56 19.85 16.10
C PRO A 396 -9.08 19.88 15.92
N LEU A 397 -9.86 20.00 17.00
CA LEU A 397 -11.32 19.95 17.00
C LEU A 397 -11.87 18.69 16.33
N PHE A 398 -11.35 17.52 16.72
CA PHE A 398 -11.89 16.24 16.28
C PHE A 398 -13.37 16.11 16.64
N VAL A 399 -14.18 15.58 15.73
CA VAL A 399 -15.62 15.36 15.95
C VAL A 399 -15.87 14.32 17.05
N GLY A 400 -15.02 13.30 17.13
CA GLY A 400 -15.03 12.31 18.22
C GLY A 400 -14.03 11.18 17.98
N LEU A 401 -12.80 11.30 18.50
CA LEU A 401 -11.79 10.22 18.40
C LEU A 401 -12.21 8.93 19.12
N VAL A 402 -13.08 9.08 20.12
CA VAL A 402 -13.94 8.00 20.62
C VAL A 402 -15.38 8.41 20.33
N GLY A 403 -16.20 7.45 19.91
CA GLY A 403 -17.62 7.62 19.68
C GLY A 403 -18.45 7.98 20.92
N VAL A 404 -19.76 8.01 20.72
CA VAL A 404 -20.78 8.26 21.75
C VAL A 404 -20.79 7.16 22.81
N ASP A 405 -20.42 5.92 22.45
CA ASP A 405 -20.36 4.79 23.39
C ASP A 405 -19.16 4.82 24.35
N GLY A 406 -18.16 5.65 24.09
CA GLY A 406 -16.95 5.77 24.92
C GLY A 406 -15.97 4.59 24.79
N VAL A 407 -16.13 3.72 23.79
CA VAL A 407 -15.29 2.52 23.56
C VAL A 407 -14.50 2.69 22.28
N ALA A 408 -13.18 2.87 22.38
CA ALA A 408 -12.34 3.03 21.20
C ALA A 408 -12.43 1.83 20.23
N GLY A 409 -12.59 2.15 18.94
CA GLY A 409 -12.62 1.27 17.77
C GLY A 409 -13.99 0.68 17.44
N THR A 410 -15.04 1.24 18.01
CA THR A 410 -16.43 1.00 17.61
C THR A 410 -16.79 1.85 16.38
N LEU A 411 -18.07 1.91 16.02
CA LEU A 411 -18.51 2.37 14.69
C LEU A 411 -18.71 3.88 14.59
N ASP A 412 -18.73 4.53 15.74
CA ASP A 412 -18.96 5.95 15.97
C ASP A 412 -17.68 6.74 16.28
N ASP A 413 -16.54 6.05 16.36
CA ASP A 413 -15.20 6.67 16.34
C ASP A 413 -14.96 7.38 14.99
N SER A 414 -14.41 8.59 15.05
CA SER A 414 -14.05 9.36 13.87
C SER A 414 -12.80 10.23 14.08
N VAL A 415 -11.91 10.20 13.09
CA VAL A 415 -10.77 11.13 12.98
C VAL A 415 -11.10 12.37 12.13
N ALA A 416 -12.37 12.58 11.79
CA ALA A 416 -12.83 13.80 11.14
C ALA A 416 -12.63 15.03 12.04
N ILE A 417 -12.26 16.15 11.43
CA ILE A 417 -12.12 17.45 12.09
C ILE A 417 -13.40 18.28 11.94
N GLY A 418 -13.68 19.15 12.90
CA GLY A 418 -14.86 19.99 12.93
C GLY A 418 -14.70 21.30 12.13
N ALA A 419 -15.83 21.96 11.84
CA ALA A 419 -15.97 23.11 10.94
C ALA A 419 -15.16 24.39 11.26
N LEU A 420 -14.42 24.41 12.37
CA LEU A 420 -13.56 25.53 12.79
C LEU A 420 -12.13 25.07 13.06
N SER A 421 -11.76 23.85 12.62
CA SER A 421 -10.45 23.28 12.86
C SER A 421 -9.37 24.11 12.17
N PRO A 422 -8.25 24.42 12.83
CA PRO A 422 -7.12 25.13 12.23
C PRO A 422 -6.34 24.27 11.22
N LEU A 423 -6.79 23.05 10.94
CA LEU A 423 -6.16 22.08 10.05
C LEU A 423 -6.82 22.03 8.65
N ILE A 424 -7.97 22.68 8.50
CA ILE A 424 -8.72 22.77 7.24
C ILE A 424 -7.87 23.52 6.20
N ASP A 425 -7.70 22.92 5.02
CA ASP A 425 -6.93 23.44 3.89
C ASP A 425 -5.50 23.87 4.29
N GLN A 426 -4.79 23.11 5.12
CA GLN A 426 -3.42 23.45 5.57
C GLN A 426 -2.31 22.51 5.06
N GLY A 427 -2.65 21.39 4.43
CA GLY A 427 -1.71 20.43 3.86
C GLY A 427 -1.20 20.82 2.48
N GLN A 428 -0.45 19.93 1.81
CA GLN A 428 0.13 20.24 0.50
C GLN A 428 -0.02 19.07 -0.49
N VAL A 429 -0.65 19.33 -1.64
CA VAL A 429 -0.86 18.34 -2.72
C VAL A 429 0.44 17.60 -3.11
N GLY A 430 1.58 18.31 -3.16
CA GLY A 430 2.88 17.73 -3.50
C GLY A 430 3.38 16.65 -2.53
N ASN A 431 2.90 16.65 -1.29
CA ASN A 431 3.24 15.64 -0.28
C ASN A 431 2.52 14.31 -0.51
N TYR A 432 1.62 14.20 -1.50
CA TYR A 432 0.89 12.95 -1.78
C TYR A 432 1.28 12.30 -3.11
N VAL A 433 1.93 13.05 -4.00
CA VAL A 433 2.27 12.58 -5.35
C VAL A 433 3.68 11.99 -5.40
N PHE A 434 3.79 10.66 -5.57
CA PHE A 434 5.06 10.00 -5.92
C PHE A 434 4.99 9.26 -7.26
N ALA A 435 6.15 9.17 -7.94
CA ALA A 435 6.32 8.32 -9.11
C ALA A 435 6.13 6.83 -8.75
N GLY A 436 5.04 6.22 -9.24
CA GLY A 436 4.71 4.80 -9.02
C GLY A 436 3.96 4.49 -7.72
N SER A 437 3.47 5.50 -7.01
CA SER A 437 2.51 5.29 -5.90
C SER A 437 1.10 5.01 -6.43
N SER A 438 0.27 4.34 -5.60
CA SER A 438 -1.12 4.04 -5.95
C SER A 438 -1.95 5.32 -6.06
N PRO A 439 -2.96 5.42 -6.93
CA PRO A 439 -4.00 6.45 -6.80
C PRO A 439 -4.73 6.43 -5.45
N ASP A 440 -4.56 5.42 -4.59
CA ASP A 440 -5.22 5.33 -3.27
C ASP A 440 -4.87 6.48 -2.29
N TRP A 441 -3.86 7.30 -2.55
CA TRP A 441 -3.67 8.56 -1.79
C TRP A 441 -4.74 9.62 -2.08
N LEU A 442 -5.46 9.51 -3.20
CA LEU A 442 -6.52 10.44 -3.63
C LEU A 442 -7.76 10.43 -2.72
N LEU A 443 -7.87 9.43 -1.85
CA LEU A 443 -9.04 9.18 -1.05
C LEU A 443 -8.68 9.23 0.43
N ASP A 444 -9.41 10.01 1.21
CA ASP A 444 -9.26 10.11 2.67
C ASP A 444 -9.64 8.79 3.38
N ILE A 445 -9.48 8.72 4.70
CA ILE A 445 -9.82 7.53 5.50
C ILE A 445 -11.27 7.05 5.33
N ASN A 446 -12.18 7.96 5.00
CA ASN A 446 -13.60 7.67 4.78
C ASN A 446 -13.92 7.23 3.33
N GLY A 447 -12.97 7.38 2.41
CA GLY A 447 -13.17 7.14 0.98
C GLY A 447 -13.74 8.34 0.21
N LEU A 448 -13.68 9.55 0.78
CA LEU A 448 -13.98 10.81 0.10
C LEU A 448 -12.72 11.35 -0.59
N LEU A 449 -12.82 12.35 -1.47
CA LEU A 449 -11.60 12.91 -2.08
C LEU A 449 -10.74 13.63 -1.07
N ARG A 450 -9.42 13.53 -1.29
CA ARG A 450 -8.38 14.20 -0.53
C ARG A 450 -8.08 15.66 -0.93
N ILE A 451 -8.61 16.14 -2.05
CA ILE A 451 -8.35 17.53 -2.52
C ILE A 451 -9.70 18.20 -2.69
N VAL A 452 -10.15 18.78 -1.58
CA VAL A 452 -11.39 19.55 -1.44
C VAL A 452 -11.01 21.00 -1.12
N ASP A 453 -11.93 21.93 -1.32
CA ASP A 453 -11.87 23.30 -0.79
C ASP A 453 -12.77 23.30 0.46
N GLY A 454 -12.16 23.01 1.62
CA GLY A 454 -12.88 22.78 2.87
C GLY A 454 -13.43 24.06 3.51
N ASN A 455 -12.73 25.18 3.29
CA ASN A 455 -13.03 26.49 3.84
C ASN A 455 -13.89 27.37 2.90
N GLY A 456 -13.87 27.09 1.60
CA GLY A 456 -14.67 27.78 0.58
C GLY A 456 -14.03 29.04 -0.02
N ASP A 457 -12.71 29.22 0.08
CA ASP A 457 -11.99 30.38 -0.50
C ASP A 457 -11.71 30.25 -2.00
N GLY A 458 -11.98 29.09 -2.61
CA GLY A 458 -11.70 28.77 -4.00
C GLY A 458 -10.38 28.04 -4.22
N THR A 459 -9.61 27.73 -3.17
CA THR A 459 -8.31 27.06 -3.22
C THR A 459 -8.38 25.69 -2.57
N ALA A 460 -8.46 24.65 -3.40
CA ALA A 460 -8.49 23.28 -2.89
C ALA A 460 -7.10 22.76 -2.56
N ILE A 461 -6.88 22.44 -1.30
CA ILE A 461 -5.66 21.83 -0.78
C ILE A 461 -6.06 20.85 0.33
N PRO A 462 -5.34 19.73 0.47
CA PRO A 462 -5.69 18.71 1.45
C PRO A 462 -5.61 19.26 2.88
N ASP A 463 -6.46 18.76 3.75
CA ASP A 463 -6.36 18.96 5.19
C ASP A 463 -5.10 18.31 5.77
N ILE A 464 -4.72 18.76 6.97
CA ILE A 464 -3.74 18.06 7.80
C ILE A 464 -4.49 17.01 8.63
N GLY A 465 -4.29 15.73 8.32
CA GLY A 465 -4.92 14.60 9.02
C GLY A 465 -5.19 13.41 8.11
N ALA A 466 -5.89 12.40 8.63
CA ALA A 466 -6.35 11.25 7.84
C ALA A 466 -7.70 11.44 7.15
N SER A 467 -8.48 12.43 7.57
CA SER A 467 -9.81 12.77 7.04
C SER A 467 -9.76 14.16 6.42
N GLU A 468 -10.52 14.38 5.36
CA GLU A 468 -10.82 15.73 4.89
C GLU A 468 -12.10 16.26 5.53
N TYR A 469 -12.18 17.58 5.63
CA TYR A 469 -13.36 18.36 5.96
C TYR A 469 -13.96 18.99 4.70
N GLY A 470 -15.27 19.23 4.73
CA GLY A 470 -16.00 19.87 3.64
C GLY A 470 -17.13 19.00 3.11
N SER A 471 -18.06 19.64 2.40
CA SER A 471 -19.23 18.96 1.86
C SER A 471 -18.91 18.23 0.56
N PHE A 472 -18.31 17.04 0.67
CA PHE A 472 -18.31 16.11 -0.44
C PHE A 472 -19.73 15.50 -0.60
N PRO A 473 -20.33 15.48 -1.81
CA PRO A 473 -21.65 14.90 -2.00
C PRO A 473 -21.60 13.39 -1.72
N THR A 474 -22.27 12.93 -0.65
CA THR A 474 -22.43 11.50 -0.36
C THR A 474 -23.39 10.79 -1.33
N THR A 475 -24.16 11.57 -2.09
CA THR A 475 -24.99 11.08 -3.19
C THR A 475 -24.79 11.93 -4.44
N PHE A 476 -24.23 11.33 -5.47
CA PHE A 476 -24.25 11.90 -6.82
C PHE A 476 -25.58 11.56 -7.50
N ALA A 477 -26.07 12.44 -8.38
CA ALA A 477 -27.31 12.21 -9.14
C ALA A 477 -27.11 11.20 -10.29
N GLY A 478 -26.47 10.06 -9.99
CA GLY A 478 -25.94 9.08 -10.95
C GLY A 478 -24.70 9.52 -11.72
N ARG A 479 -24.26 10.78 -11.57
CA ARG A 479 -23.29 11.45 -12.45
C ARG A 479 -22.18 12.18 -11.69
N LEU A 480 -20.96 12.05 -12.20
CA LEU A 480 -19.83 12.92 -11.88
C LEU A 480 -19.49 13.82 -13.08
N TYR A 481 -19.06 15.04 -12.82
CA TYR A 481 -18.64 16.00 -13.83
C TYR A 481 -17.14 16.26 -13.74
N VAL A 482 -16.44 16.31 -14.86
CA VAL A 482 -14.97 16.47 -14.94
C VAL A 482 -14.60 17.58 -15.91
N GLN A 483 -13.75 18.51 -15.49
CA GLN A 483 -13.20 19.57 -16.34
C GLN A 483 -11.73 19.83 -16.00
N GLN A 484 -10.86 19.65 -17.01
CA GLN A 484 -9.42 19.85 -16.87
C GLN A 484 -9.06 21.24 -16.32
N GLY A 485 -8.19 21.27 -15.31
CA GLY A 485 -7.64 22.50 -14.74
C GLY A 485 -8.50 23.16 -13.67
N VAL A 486 -9.67 22.60 -13.35
CA VAL A 486 -10.40 22.95 -12.12
C VAL A 486 -9.70 22.33 -10.92
N VAL A 487 -9.76 22.99 -9.77
CA VAL A 487 -9.18 22.52 -8.49
C VAL A 487 -10.30 22.62 -7.46
N GLY A 488 -10.54 21.58 -6.65
CA GLY A 488 -11.58 21.56 -5.60
C GLY A 488 -13.01 21.29 -6.01
N GLY A 489 -13.30 21.14 -7.30
CA GLY A 489 -14.66 20.81 -7.72
C GLY A 489 -15.10 19.45 -7.16
N THR A 490 -16.25 19.41 -6.50
CA THR A 490 -16.85 18.22 -5.88
C THR A 490 -17.22 17.11 -6.87
N GLY A 491 -17.33 17.46 -8.16
CA GLY A 491 -17.83 16.58 -9.21
C GLY A 491 -19.36 16.52 -9.29
N ALA A 492 -20.11 17.21 -8.43
CA ALA A 492 -21.57 17.13 -8.39
C ALA A 492 -22.29 17.79 -9.58
N SER A 493 -21.65 18.78 -10.21
CA SER A 493 -22.23 19.55 -11.33
C SER A 493 -21.16 20.23 -12.17
N TRP A 494 -21.53 20.76 -13.34
CA TRP A 494 -20.67 21.65 -14.13
C TRP A 494 -20.28 22.96 -13.42
N ALA A 495 -20.94 23.35 -12.33
CA ALA A 495 -20.52 24.49 -11.51
C ALA A 495 -19.41 24.15 -10.51
N SER A 496 -19.17 22.85 -10.25
CA SER A 496 -18.12 22.34 -9.36
C SER A 496 -17.57 21.00 -9.90
N PRO A 497 -16.98 20.97 -11.12
CA PRO A 497 -16.53 19.72 -11.74
C PRO A 497 -15.13 19.32 -11.26
N LEU A 498 -14.86 18.02 -11.22
CA LEU A 498 -13.56 17.49 -10.83
C LEU A 498 -12.46 17.89 -11.82
N GLY A 499 -11.31 18.30 -11.29
CA GLY A 499 -10.18 18.78 -12.09
C GLY A 499 -9.59 17.77 -13.07
N GLU A 500 -9.76 16.47 -12.81
CA GLU A 500 -9.10 15.40 -13.54
C GLU A 500 -9.96 14.13 -13.56
N LEU A 501 -9.93 13.43 -14.70
CA LEU A 501 -10.66 12.17 -14.89
C LEU A 501 -10.26 11.09 -13.87
N ARG A 502 -8.99 11.08 -13.42
CA ARG A 502 -8.55 10.12 -12.38
C ARG A 502 -9.25 10.32 -11.03
N HIS A 503 -9.63 11.55 -10.68
CA HIS A 503 -10.37 11.82 -9.44
C HIS A 503 -11.80 11.28 -9.54
N ALA A 504 -12.48 11.47 -10.68
CA ALA A 504 -13.80 10.89 -10.90
C ALA A 504 -13.78 9.36 -10.95
N LEU A 505 -12.72 8.77 -11.50
CA LEU A 505 -12.45 7.33 -11.44
C LEU A 505 -12.02 6.84 -10.04
N ALA A 506 -11.64 7.70 -9.11
CA ALA A 506 -11.47 7.33 -7.70
C ALA A 506 -12.84 7.37 -6.97
N VAL A 507 -13.55 8.51 -7.05
CA VAL A 507 -14.83 8.74 -6.37
C VAL A 507 -15.92 7.74 -6.76
N SER A 508 -16.02 7.42 -8.05
CA SER A 508 -17.06 6.50 -8.56
C SER A 508 -16.97 5.08 -7.98
N ALA A 509 -15.84 4.69 -7.38
CA ALA A 509 -15.69 3.37 -6.75
C ALA A 509 -16.52 3.23 -5.48
N ILE A 510 -16.52 4.29 -4.69
CA ILE A 510 -17.01 4.28 -3.31
C ILE A 510 -18.46 4.79 -3.27
N ASN A 511 -18.82 5.65 -4.22
CA ASN A 511 -20.11 6.32 -4.28
C ASN A 511 -21.06 5.75 -5.37
N ASN A 512 -20.70 4.59 -5.96
CA ASN A 512 -21.51 3.84 -6.95
C ASN A 512 -22.14 4.73 -8.06
N VAL A 513 -21.31 5.58 -8.67
CA VAL A 513 -21.72 6.52 -9.73
C VAL A 513 -21.82 5.77 -11.06
N ALA A 514 -22.86 6.05 -11.86
CA ALA A 514 -23.11 5.35 -13.12
C ALA A 514 -22.50 6.04 -14.36
N GLU A 515 -22.32 7.36 -14.35
CA GLU A 515 -21.83 8.14 -15.50
C GLU A 515 -20.73 9.14 -15.10
N ILE A 516 -19.70 9.34 -15.94
CA ILE A 516 -18.72 10.43 -15.81
C ILE A 516 -18.78 11.35 -17.04
N TRP A 517 -19.29 12.55 -16.84
CA TRP A 517 -19.44 13.58 -17.86
C TRP A 517 -18.14 14.39 -17.96
N VAL A 518 -17.38 14.17 -19.02
CA VAL A 518 -16.04 14.77 -19.21
C VAL A 518 -16.11 15.94 -20.20
N ALA A 519 -15.69 17.14 -19.77
CA ALA A 519 -15.60 18.31 -20.63
C ALA A 519 -14.48 18.15 -21.65
N ALA A 520 -14.64 18.75 -22.83
CA ALA A 520 -13.63 18.74 -23.88
C ALA A 520 -12.26 19.23 -23.36
N GLY A 521 -11.22 18.40 -23.51
CA GLY A 521 -9.89 18.63 -22.96
C GLY A 521 -8.99 17.41 -23.19
N THR A 522 -7.75 17.48 -22.71
CA THR A 522 -6.73 16.42 -22.89
C THR A 522 -6.36 15.82 -21.54
N TYR A 523 -7.05 14.74 -21.16
CA TYR A 523 -6.79 14.03 -19.90
C TYR A 523 -5.74 12.95 -20.12
N THR A 524 -4.68 12.97 -19.32
CA THR A 524 -3.60 11.99 -19.37
C THR A 524 -3.74 10.97 -18.24
N PRO A 525 -3.67 9.65 -18.53
CA PRO A 525 -3.63 8.64 -17.48
C PRO A 525 -2.27 8.63 -16.80
N SER A 526 -2.24 8.35 -15.50
CA SER A 526 -1.01 8.06 -14.76
C SER A 526 -0.56 6.60 -15.03
N PRO A 527 0.74 6.27 -14.90
CA PRO A 527 1.19 4.89 -14.99
C PRO A 527 0.46 4.01 -13.95
N PRO A 528 -0.07 2.82 -14.31
CA PRO A 528 -0.56 1.89 -13.31
C PRO A 528 0.61 1.42 -12.47
N LEU A 529 0.27 1.04 -11.24
CA LEU A 529 1.17 0.76 -10.14
C LEU A 529 2.40 -0.12 -10.46
N PHE A 530 2.32 -1.08 -11.38
CA PHE A 530 3.32 -2.14 -11.48
C PHE A 530 3.88 -2.41 -12.89
N SER A 531 5.21 -2.47 -12.95
CA SER A 531 6.11 -3.01 -13.99
C SER A 531 5.94 -2.63 -15.47
N GLY A 532 5.31 -1.50 -15.82
CA GLY A 532 5.17 -1.07 -17.23
C GLY A 532 5.72 0.31 -17.61
N GLY A 533 6.11 1.13 -16.63
CA GLY A 533 6.46 2.54 -16.84
C GLY A 533 5.32 3.35 -17.46
N SER A 534 5.61 4.52 -18.03
CA SER A 534 4.60 5.38 -18.68
C SER A 534 3.86 4.72 -19.85
N ARG A 535 4.27 3.53 -20.31
CA ARG A 535 3.69 2.84 -21.48
C ARG A 535 2.49 1.96 -21.14
N THR A 536 2.23 1.67 -19.87
CA THR A 536 1.02 0.96 -19.42
C THR A 536 -0.05 1.90 -18.85
N ALA A 537 0.21 3.21 -18.81
CA ALA A 537 -0.73 4.24 -18.38
C ALA A 537 -2.05 4.15 -19.15
N SER A 538 -3.16 3.88 -18.45
CA SER A 538 -4.50 3.83 -19.03
C SER A 538 -5.56 4.28 -18.02
N PHE A 539 -6.73 4.69 -18.51
CA PHE A 539 -7.89 4.95 -17.66
C PHE A 539 -8.64 3.64 -17.42
N HIS A 540 -8.78 3.24 -16.16
CA HIS A 540 -9.50 2.03 -15.77
C HIS A 540 -10.97 2.39 -15.49
N LEU A 541 -11.83 2.16 -16.47
CA LEU A 541 -13.29 2.23 -16.31
C LEU A 541 -13.79 1.02 -15.50
N ARG A 542 -14.86 1.22 -14.73
CA ARG A 542 -15.53 0.16 -13.97
C ARG A 542 -16.62 -0.53 -14.77
N ASN A 543 -17.00 -1.73 -14.34
CA ASN A 543 -18.21 -2.37 -14.84
C ASN A 543 -19.43 -1.49 -14.54
N ASN A 544 -20.23 -1.22 -15.58
CA ASN A 544 -21.43 -0.36 -15.55
C ASN A 544 -21.17 1.15 -15.32
N LEU A 545 -19.94 1.62 -15.53
CA LEU A 545 -19.59 3.05 -15.56
C LEU A 545 -19.53 3.54 -17.01
N ALA A 546 -20.29 4.59 -17.35
CA ALA A 546 -20.41 5.18 -18.69
C ALA A 546 -19.66 6.52 -18.82
#